data_AF-A0A2V8R776-F1
#
_entry.id   AF-A0A2V8R776-F1
#
_cell.length_a   1.000
_cell.length_b   1.000
_cell.length_c   1.000
_cell.angle_alpha   90.00
_cell.angle_beta   90.00
_cell.angle_gamma   90.00
#
_symmetry.space_group_name_H-M   'P 1'
#
loop_
_entity.id
_entity.type
_entity.pdbx_description
1 polymer ?
#
loop_
_entity_poly.entity_id
_entity_poly.type
_entity_poly.pdbx_seq_one_letter_code
_entity_poly.pdbx_strand_id
1 'polypeptide(L)' 'MSTVAEIQAEIEKLSPAEQRKLAQWFAEIQAGAWDAQIEEDIQAGRLDHLIAQAEADIAAGRTKPLDEVLDNG' A
#
# COMPACT_ATOMS: atom_id res chain seq x y z
N MET A 1 17.73 -16.78 -17.48
CA MET A 1 16.69 -16.05 -16.73
C MET A 1 16.00 -17.08 -15.86
N SER A 2 15.95 -16.86 -14.55
CA SER A 2 15.15 -17.71 -13.67
C SER A 2 13.67 -17.35 -13.84
N THR A 3 12.81 -18.35 -13.86
CA THR A 3 11.35 -18.19 -13.87
C THR A 3 10.83 -17.80 -12.49
N VAL A 4 9.62 -17.24 -12.43
CA VAL A 4 8.96 -16.92 -11.14
C VAL A 4 8.82 -18.19 -10.28
N ALA A 5 8.50 -19.32 -10.89
CA ALA A 5 8.38 -20.60 -10.19
C ALA A 5 9.71 -21.05 -9.56
N GLU A 6 10.83 -20.89 -10.26
CA GLU A 6 12.16 -21.20 -9.71
C GLU A 6 12.51 -20.27 -8.55
N ILE A 7 12.21 -18.97 -8.65
CA ILE A 7 12.43 -18.02 -7.55
C ILE A 7 11.58 -18.39 -6.32
N GLN A 8 10.31 -18.77 -6.51
CA GLN A 8 9.45 -19.21 -5.41
C GLN A 8 10.01 -20.46 -4.72
N ALA A 9 10.46 -21.46 -5.50
CA ALA A 9 11.06 -22.66 -4.97
C ALA A 9 12.35 -22.39 -4.17
N GLU A 10 13.15 -21.39 -4.57
CA GLU A 10 14.32 -20.97 -3.79
C GLU A 10 13.93 -20.20 -2.52
N ILE A 11 12.88 -19.38 -2.56
CA ILE A 11 12.36 -18.67 -1.37
C ILE A 11 11.85 -19.68 -0.32
N GLU A 12 11.19 -20.75 -0.74
CA GLU A 12 10.70 -21.81 0.15
C GLU A 12 11.82 -22.53 0.92
N LYS A 13 13.04 -22.56 0.35
CA LYS A 13 14.22 -23.16 1.00
C LYS A 13 14.88 -22.26 2.04
N LEU A 14 14.54 -20.97 2.06
CA LEU A 14 15.09 -20.02 3.03
C LEU A 14 14.57 -20.32 4.44
N SER A 15 15.38 -19.99 5.45
CA SER A 15 14.91 -20.04 6.83
C SER A 15 13.78 -19.03 7.07
N PRO A 16 12.92 -19.22 8.10
CA PRO A 16 11.86 -18.26 8.40
C PRO A 16 12.35 -16.83 8.65
N ALA A 17 13.58 -16.65 9.14
CA ALA A 17 14.16 -15.32 9.34
C ALA A 17 14.54 -14.65 8.02
N GLU A 18 15.11 -15.41 7.08
CA GLU A 18 15.47 -14.94 5.75
C GLU A 18 14.23 -14.64 4.91
N GLN A 19 13.18 -15.47 5.01
CA GLN A 19 11.89 -15.20 4.38
C GLN A 19 11.29 -13.87 4.87
N ARG A 20 11.35 -13.60 6.18
CA ARG A 20 10.89 -12.31 6.75
C ARG A 20 11.70 -11.13 6.23
N LYS A 21 13.03 -11.27 6.16
CA LYS A 21 13.90 -10.22 5.61
C LYS A 21 13.58 -9.96 4.13
N LEU A 22 13.36 -11.01 3.34
CA LEU A 22 12.97 -10.90 1.94
C LEU A 22 11.60 -10.24 1.79
N ALA A 23 10.62 -10.63 2.61
CA ALA A 23 9.29 -10.03 2.60
C ALA A 23 9.33 -8.54 2.94
N GLN A 24 10.14 -8.14 3.92
CA GLN A 24 10.33 -6.73 4.28
C GLN A 24 10.90 -5.91 3.11
N TRP A 25 12.00 -6.39 2.52
CA TRP A 25 12.59 -5.74 1.35
C TRP A 25 11.62 -5.65 0.16
N PHE A 26 10.86 -6.70 -0.10
CA PHE A 26 9.88 -6.70 -1.18
C PHE A 26 8.73 -5.73 -0.90
N ALA A 27 8.29 -5.61 0.35
CA ALA A 27 7.29 -4.63 0.75
C ALA A 27 7.75 -3.18 0.51
N GLU A 28 9.03 -2.88 0.74
CA GLU A 28 9.60 -1.55 0.44
C GLU A 28 9.57 -1.23 -1.06
N ILE A 29 9.87 -2.21 -1.91
CA ILE A 29 9.76 -2.06 -3.37
C ILE A 29 8.31 -1.82 -3.79
N GLN A 30 7.39 -2.62 -3.26
CA GLN A 30 5.97 -2.50 -3.57
C GLN A 30 5.40 -1.16 -3.09
N ALA A 31 5.87 -0.64 -1.95
CA ALA A 31 5.50 0.68 -1.47
C ALA A 31 5.93 1.78 -2.47
N GLY A 32 7.16 1.73 -2.97
CA GLY A 32 7.61 2.69 -3.98
C GLY A 32 6.84 2.62 -5.30
N ALA A 33 6.47 1.41 -5.74
CA ALA A 33 5.62 1.24 -6.93
C ALA A 33 4.20 1.78 -6.69
N TRP A 34 3.66 1.59 -5.49
CA TRP A 34 2.37 2.12 -5.10
C TRP A 34 2.35 3.65 -5.07
N ASP A 35 3.38 4.28 -4.49
CA ASP A 35 3.51 5.75 -4.48
C ASP A 35 3.55 6.31 -5.91
N ALA A 36 4.32 5.69 -6.81
CA ALA A 36 4.39 6.09 -8.20
C ALA A 36 3.04 5.95 -8.94
N GLN A 37 2.30 4.87 -8.67
CA GLN A 37 0.97 4.66 -9.25
C GLN A 37 -0.04 5.70 -8.74
N ILE A 38 -0.02 6.01 -7.45
CA ILE A 38 -0.89 7.04 -6.87
C ILE A 38 -0.60 8.39 -7.53
N GLU A 39 0.66 8.77 -7.69
CA GLU A 39 1.01 10.04 -8.33
C GLU A 39 0.48 10.09 -9.77
N GLU A 40 0.65 9.01 -10.55
CA GLU A 40 0.10 8.93 -11.91
C GLU A 40 -1.43 9.03 -11.92
N ASP A 41 -2.11 8.34 -11.00
CA ASP A 41 -3.56 8.35 -10.87
C ASP A 41 -4.10 9.73 -10.50
N ILE A 42 -3.39 10.47 -9.65
CA ILE A 42 -3.69 11.87 -9.30
C ILE A 42 -3.54 12.74 -10.55
N GLN A 43 -2.42 12.66 -11.26
CA GLN A 43 -2.20 13.47 -12.46
C GLN A 43 -3.19 13.16 -13.59
N ALA A 44 -3.66 11.91 -13.66
CA ALA A 44 -4.68 11.48 -14.61
C ALA A 44 -6.12 11.80 -14.17
N GLY A 45 -6.34 12.37 -12.98
CA GLY A 45 -7.65 12.68 -12.42
C GLY A 45 -8.47 11.44 -12.05
N ARG A 46 -7.84 10.26 -11.96
CA ARG A 46 -8.53 8.98 -11.66
C ARG A 46 -9.11 8.98 -10.24
N LEU A 47 -8.48 9.70 -9.32
CA LEU A 47 -8.90 9.78 -7.92
C LEU A 47 -9.86 10.94 -7.62
N ASP A 48 -10.18 11.80 -8.58
CA ASP A 48 -11.01 13.01 -8.37
C ASP A 48 -12.37 12.67 -7.77
N HIS A 49 -12.99 11.57 -8.21
CA HIS A 49 -14.28 11.12 -7.70
C HIS A 49 -14.22 10.70 -6.23
N LEU A 50 -13.11 10.09 -5.79
CA LEU A 50 -12.90 9.69 -4.40
C LEU A 50 -12.67 10.92 -3.52
N ILE A 51 -11.92 11.90 -4.01
CA ILE A 51 -11.70 13.17 -3.32
C ILE A 51 -13.04 13.90 -3.13
N ALA A 52 -13.82 14.05 -4.20
CA ALA A 52 -15.13 14.70 -4.12
C ALA A 52 -16.09 13.97 -3.16
N GLN A 53 -16.05 12.64 -3.13
CA GLN A 53 -16.82 11.86 -2.17
C GLN A 53 -16.36 12.12 -0.73
N ALA A 54 -15.05 12.10 -0.48
CA ALA A 54 -14.49 12.35 0.85
C ALA A 54 -14.86 13.77 1.34
N GLU A 55 -14.76 14.78 0.50
CA GLU A 55 -15.16 16.16 0.83
C GLU A 55 -16.66 16.24 1.17
N ALA A 56 -17.51 15.56 0.41
CA ALA A 56 -18.95 15.51 0.67
C ALA A 56 -19.29 14.79 1.99
N ASP A 57 -18.55 13.72 2.33
CA ASP A 57 -18.71 13.00 3.60
C ASP A 57 -18.25 13.84 4.79
N ILE A 58 -17.14 14.58 4.65
CA ILE A 58 -16.65 15.53 5.66
C ILE A 58 -17.69 16.62 5.89
N ALA A 59 -18.17 17.26 4.81
CA ALA A 59 -19.17 18.33 4.89
C ALA A 59 -20.49 17.86 5.52
N ALA A 60 -20.84 16.58 5.34
CA ALA A 60 -22.03 15.98 5.91
C ALA A 60 -21.84 15.40 7.32
N GLY A 61 -20.65 15.51 7.92
CA GLY A 61 -20.34 14.97 9.25
C GLY A 61 -20.38 13.44 9.29
N ARG A 62 -20.14 12.76 8.16
CA ARG A 62 -20.08 11.29 8.06
C ARG A 62 -18.68 10.72 8.32
N THR A 63 -17.72 11.57 8.64
CA THR A 63 -16.34 11.20 8.98
C THR A 63 -16.08 11.33 10.47
N LYS A 64 -15.11 10.57 10.98
CA LYS A 64 -14.57 10.77 12.33
C LYS A 64 -13.16 11.35 12.23
N PRO A 65 -12.78 12.26 13.13
CA PRO A 65 -11.38 12.67 13.30
C PRO A 65 -10.47 11.46 13.50
N LEU A 66 -9.28 11.49 12.90
CA LEU A 66 -8.37 10.35 12.93
C LEU A 66 -7.82 10.07 14.34
N ASP A 67 -7.67 11.11 15.15
CA ASP A 67 -7.30 11.07 16.57
C ASP A 67 -8.37 10.44 17.47
N GLU A 68 -9.65 10.48 17.09
CA GLU A 68 -10.70 9.73 17.79
C GLU A 68 -10.65 8.22 17.47
N VAL A 69 -10.00 7.83 16.37
CA VAL A 69 -9.96 6.45 15.87
C VAL A 69 -8.64 5.76 16.24
N LEU A 70 -7.53 6.50 16.16
CA LEU A 70 -6.22 6.04 16.59
C LEU A 70 -6.04 6.49 18.04
N ASP A 71 -6.17 5.56 18.98
CA ASP A 71 -6.00 5.76 20.42
C ASP A 71 -4.54 6.15 20.73
N ASN A 72 -4.15 7.38 20.41
CA ASN A 72 -2.85 7.98 20.74
C ASN A 72 -2.89 8.51 22.19
N GLY A 73 -3.16 7.60 23.13
CA GLY A 73 -2.96 7.80 24.57
C GLY A 73 -1.50 7.60 24.98
#